data_AF-A0A5R2N676-F1
#
_entry.id   AF-A0A5R2N676-F1
#
_cell.length_a   1.000
_cell.length_b   1.000
_cell.length_c   1.000
_cell.angle_alpha   90.00
_cell.angle_beta   90.00
_cell.angle_gamma   90.00
#
_symmetry.space_group_name_H-M   'P 1'
#
loop_
_entity.id
_entity.type
_entity.pdbx_description
1 polymer ?
#
loop_
_entity_poly.entity_id
_entity_poly.type
_entity_poly.pdbx_seq_one_letter_code
_entity_poly.pdbx_strand_id
1 'polypeptide(L)'
;YDMICRADTLGVFQIESRAQMSMLPRLKPREFYDLVIEVAIVRPGPIQGDMVHPYLRRRQGKEKAEYPKPELEKILGKTLGVPLFQEQAMKIAIVAGGFRPGEADELRRAMATFKRTGTIGNYRQRMIDGMTGRGYEKDFAERCFKQIEGFGEYGFPESHAASFALLVYASCWFKTFYPDVFCAAILNSQPMGFYQPAQLVRDAR
;
A
#
# COMPACT_ATOMS: atom_id res chain seq x y z
N TYR A 1 -7.40 12.11 13.44
CA TYR A 1 -7.10 12.26 11.99
C TYR A 1 -6.45 13.59 11.63
N ASP A 2 -6.90 14.74 12.15
CA ASP A 2 -6.27 16.02 11.79
C ASP A 2 -4.79 16.14 12.16
N MET A 3 -4.39 15.62 13.34
CA MET A 3 -2.98 15.48 13.74
C MET A 3 -2.16 14.74 12.67
N ILE A 4 -2.67 13.58 12.23
CA ILE A 4 -2.08 12.75 11.17
C ILE A 4 -1.97 13.54 9.86
N CYS A 5 -3.02 14.26 9.45
CA CYS A 5 -3.01 15.06 8.22
C CYS A 5 -2.00 16.21 8.24
N ARG A 6 -1.63 16.73 9.42
CA ARG A 6 -0.56 17.71 9.59
C ARG A 6 0.85 17.09 9.64
N ALA A 7 0.94 15.77 9.51
CA ALA A 7 2.16 14.98 9.72
C ALA A 7 2.75 15.14 11.13
N ASP A 8 1.93 15.41 12.14
CA ASP A 8 2.37 15.42 13.53
C ASP A 8 2.38 13.99 14.08
N THR A 9 3.37 13.21 13.64
CA THR A 9 3.46 11.77 13.87
C THR A 9 4.80 11.32 14.43
N LEU A 10 5.61 12.23 14.98
CA LEU A 10 6.81 11.87 15.74
C LEU A 10 6.45 10.87 16.86
N GLY A 11 7.19 9.75 16.91
CA GLY A 11 6.97 8.66 17.86
C GLY A 11 5.78 7.75 17.54
N VAL A 12 4.95 8.08 16.53
CA VAL A 12 3.83 7.23 16.14
C VAL A 12 4.35 6.04 15.35
N PHE A 13 3.94 4.84 15.76
CA PHE A 13 4.31 3.59 15.10
C PHE A 13 4.12 3.66 13.57
N GLN A 14 5.10 3.17 12.81
CA GLN A 14 5.16 3.06 11.34
C GLN A 14 5.12 4.35 10.52
N ILE A 15 4.44 5.41 10.97
CA ILE A 15 4.20 6.63 10.16
C ILE A 15 5.01 7.85 10.65
N GLU A 16 6.09 7.62 11.39
CA GLU A 16 6.98 8.68 11.91
C GLU A 16 8.18 9.00 10.99
N SER A 17 8.51 8.15 10.00
CA SER A 17 9.66 8.41 9.13
C SER A 17 9.43 9.64 8.23
N ARG A 18 10.51 10.29 7.77
CA ARG A 18 10.41 11.44 6.85
C ARG A 18 9.59 11.15 5.59
N ALA A 19 9.73 9.96 5.01
CA ALA A 19 8.99 9.58 3.81
C ALA A 19 7.49 9.49 4.09
N GLN A 20 7.11 8.87 5.22
CA GLN A 20 5.73 8.78 5.70
C GLN A 20 5.17 10.18 6.01
N MET A 21 5.87 10.98 6.82
CA MET A 21 5.46 12.34 7.15
C MET A 21 5.28 13.24 5.91
N SER A 22 6.04 13.02 4.83
CA SER A 22 5.86 13.75 3.57
C SER A 22 4.59 13.33 2.79
N MET A 23 4.12 12.11 3.03
CA MET A 23 2.95 11.52 2.38
C MET A 23 1.65 11.94 3.08
N LEU A 24 1.64 11.96 4.41
CA LEU A 24 0.43 12.22 5.21
C LEU A 24 -0.38 13.48 4.80
N PRO A 25 0.23 14.66 4.55
CA PRO A 25 -0.52 15.85 4.13
C PRO A 25 -1.10 15.75 2.72
N ARG A 26 -0.55 14.86 1.89
CA ARG A 26 -1.01 14.58 0.53
C ARG A 26 -2.11 13.53 0.51
N LEU A 27 -1.98 12.48 1.34
CA LEU A 27 -2.95 11.41 1.50
C LEU A 27 -4.22 11.89 2.23
N LYS A 28 -4.03 12.73 3.25
CA LYS A 28 -5.07 13.24 4.16
C LYS A 28 -5.97 12.12 4.72
N PRO A 29 -5.45 11.23 5.59
CA PRO A 29 -6.26 10.16 6.19
C PRO A 29 -7.48 10.69 6.94
N ARG A 30 -8.66 10.12 6.66
CA ARG A 30 -9.96 10.45 7.28
C ARG A 30 -10.70 9.25 7.85
N GLU A 31 -10.32 8.04 7.45
CA GLU A 31 -10.90 6.80 7.97
C GLU A 31 -9.81 5.75 8.25
N PHE A 32 -10.18 4.66 8.92
CA PHE A 32 -9.22 3.61 9.28
C PHE A 32 -8.52 3.01 8.06
N TYR A 33 -9.26 2.80 6.97
CA TYR A 33 -8.71 2.21 5.75
C TYR A 33 -7.65 3.09 5.09
N ASP A 34 -7.67 4.41 5.29
CA ASP A 34 -6.59 5.28 4.82
C ASP A 34 -5.25 4.98 5.53
N LEU A 35 -5.29 4.55 6.79
CA LEU A 35 -4.08 4.15 7.52
C LEU A 35 -3.54 2.82 7.00
N VAL A 36 -4.43 1.90 6.59
CA VAL A 36 -4.05 0.64 5.93
C VAL A 36 -3.28 0.95 4.64
N ILE A 37 -3.75 1.94 3.88
CA ILE A 37 -3.08 2.40 2.66
C ILE A 37 -1.75 3.10 2.98
N GLU A 38 -1.69 3.98 3.97
CA GLU A 38 -0.45 4.69 4.34
C GLU A 38 0.69 3.71 4.69
N VAL A 39 0.39 2.69 5.50
CA VAL A 39 1.36 1.64 5.87
C VAL A 39 1.88 0.89 4.63
N ALA A 40 1.05 0.74 3.60
CA ALA A 40 1.37 -0.02 2.40
C ALA A 40 2.03 0.81 1.29
N ILE A 41 1.68 2.08 1.14
CA ILE A 41 1.96 2.84 -0.09
C ILE A 41 3.37 3.46 -0.10
N VAL A 42 3.94 3.80 1.06
CA VAL A 42 5.28 4.41 1.15
C VAL A 42 6.33 3.30 1.27
N ARG A 43 6.51 2.55 0.18
CA ARG A 43 7.45 1.41 0.09
C ARG A 43 8.11 1.35 -1.29
N PRO A 44 9.29 0.69 -1.43
CA PRO A 44 9.97 0.60 -2.72
C PRO A 44 9.10 0.01 -3.85
N GLY A 45 8.29 -1.01 -3.57
CA GLY A 45 7.41 -1.66 -4.56
C GLY A 45 6.40 -0.71 -5.20
N PRO A 46 5.48 -0.11 -4.44
CA PRO A 46 4.54 0.88 -4.95
C PRO A 46 5.20 2.07 -5.66
N ILE A 47 6.40 2.49 -5.22
CA ILE A 47 7.15 3.57 -5.87
C ILE A 47 7.68 3.11 -7.24
N GLN A 48 8.31 1.95 -7.31
CA GLN A 48 8.86 1.40 -8.56
C GLN A 48 7.76 0.98 -9.55
N GLY A 49 6.61 0.52 -9.05
CA GLY A 49 5.45 0.16 -9.84
C GLY A 49 4.54 1.33 -10.25
N ASP A 50 4.99 2.58 -10.04
CA ASP A 50 4.25 3.81 -10.34
C ASP A 50 2.81 3.83 -9.78
N MET A 51 2.64 3.35 -8.55
CA MET A 51 1.33 3.23 -7.91
C MET A 51 0.96 4.47 -7.08
N VAL A 52 1.97 5.14 -6.51
CA VAL A 52 1.79 6.25 -5.55
C VAL A 52 1.13 7.47 -6.19
N HIS A 53 1.63 7.90 -7.35
CA HIS A 53 1.14 9.12 -8.01
C HIS A 53 -0.31 8.99 -8.53
N PRO A 54 -0.68 7.91 -9.25
CA PRO A 54 -2.07 7.70 -9.65
C PRO A 54 -3.03 7.66 -8.46
N TYR A 55 -2.67 6.93 -7.40
CA TYR A 55 -3.52 6.83 -6.21
C TYR A 55 -3.77 8.21 -5.58
N LEU A 56 -2.71 9.02 -5.39
CA LEU A 56 -2.83 10.36 -4.82
C LEU A 56 -3.65 11.32 -5.68
N ARG A 57 -3.47 11.32 -7.01
CA ARG A 57 -4.26 12.18 -7.91
C ARG A 57 -5.75 11.85 -7.79
N ARG A 58 -6.09 10.57 -7.75
CA ARG A 58 -7.47 10.09 -7.59
C ARG A 58 -8.03 10.43 -6.22
N ARG A 59 -7.26 10.20 -5.15
CA ARG A 59 -7.64 10.56 -3.78
C ARG A 59 -7.89 12.06 -3.61
N GLN A 60 -7.14 12.89 -4.33
CA GLN A 60 -7.28 14.35 -4.32
C GLN A 60 -8.36 14.87 -5.28
N GLY A 61 -9.08 13.98 -5.98
CA GLY A 61 -10.10 14.36 -6.96
C GLY A 61 -9.54 15.01 -8.24
N LYS A 62 -8.22 14.93 -8.47
CA LYS A 62 -7.55 15.46 -9.69
C LYS A 62 -7.69 14.53 -10.90
N GLU A 63 -7.99 13.26 -10.65
CA GLU A 63 -8.20 12.22 -11.66
C GLU A 63 -9.39 11.37 -11.20
N LYS A 64 -10.28 10.97 -12.12
CA LYS A 64 -11.34 10.01 -11.78
C LYS A 64 -10.76 8.60 -11.76
N ALA A 65 -11.17 7.79 -10.79
CA ALA A 65 -10.83 6.37 -10.83
C ALA A 65 -11.67 5.70 -11.92
N GLU A 66 -11.00 5.10 -12.90
CA GLU A 66 -11.62 4.36 -13.99
C GLU A 66 -11.40 2.87 -13.82
N TYR A 67 -12.44 2.09 -14.07
CA TYR A 67 -12.42 0.63 -14.00
C TYR A 67 -12.91 0.09 -15.34
N PRO A 68 -12.08 -0.70 -16.07
CA PRO A 68 -12.50 -1.25 -17.36
C PRO A 68 -13.76 -2.10 -17.27
N LYS A 69 -13.99 -2.75 -16.11
CA LYS A 69 -15.15 -3.61 -15.88
C LYS A 69 -15.61 -3.59 -14.41
N PRO A 70 -16.91 -3.88 -14.14
CA PRO A 70 -17.46 -3.91 -12.78
C PRO A 70 -16.76 -4.88 -11.84
N GLU A 71 -16.23 -6.00 -12.36
CA GLU A 71 -15.47 -6.94 -11.54
C GLU A 71 -14.17 -6.37 -10.99
N LEU A 72 -13.49 -5.47 -11.73
CA LEU A 72 -12.28 -4.80 -11.27
C LEU A 72 -12.59 -3.70 -10.26
N GLU A 73 -13.73 -3.03 -10.40
CA GLU A 73 -14.21 -2.07 -9.38
C GLU A 73 -14.42 -2.75 -8.03
N LYS A 74 -14.96 -3.97 -8.01
CA LYS A 74 -15.11 -4.76 -6.77
C LYS A 74 -13.77 -5.09 -6.10
N ILE A 75 -12.69 -5.19 -6.87
CA ILE A 75 -11.34 -5.53 -6.37
C ILE A 75 -10.56 -4.29 -5.96
N LEU A 76 -10.63 -3.23 -6.79
CA LEU A 76 -9.78 -2.05 -6.70
C LEU A 76 -10.51 -0.79 -6.21
N GLY A 77 -11.81 -0.87 -5.95
CA GLY A 77 -12.63 0.29 -5.56
C GLY A 77 -12.09 0.99 -4.32
N LYS A 78 -11.71 0.21 -3.30
CA LYS A 78 -11.12 0.72 -2.06
C LYS A 78 -9.75 1.38 -2.25
N THR A 79 -9.05 1.04 -3.33
CA THR A 79 -7.72 1.58 -3.66
C THR A 79 -7.77 2.43 -4.93
N LEU A 80 -8.95 2.96 -5.28
CA LEU A 80 -9.15 3.90 -6.37
C LEU A 80 -8.58 3.42 -7.70
N GLY A 81 -8.75 2.14 -8.03
CA GLY A 81 -8.27 1.57 -9.29
C GLY A 81 -6.76 1.31 -9.35
N VAL A 82 -6.06 1.37 -8.22
CA VAL A 82 -4.62 1.06 -8.12
C VAL A 82 -4.45 -0.24 -7.33
N PRO A 83 -3.83 -1.30 -7.87
CA PRO A 83 -3.53 -2.49 -7.09
C PRO A 83 -2.41 -2.17 -6.11
N LEU A 84 -2.71 -2.09 -4.81
CA LEU A 84 -1.75 -1.77 -3.75
C LEU A 84 -1.38 -2.99 -2.90
N PHE A 85 -2.22 -4.03 -2.91
CA PHE A 85 -2.04 -5.23 -2.09
C PHE A 85 -1.84 -6.49 -2.93
N GLN A 86 -1.11 -7.46 -2.37
CA GLN A 86 -0.87 -8.75 -3.00
C GLN A 86 -2.19 -9.47 -3.33
N GLU A 87 -3.16 -9.43 -2.42
CA GLU A 87 -4.46 -10.07 -2.58
C GLU A 87 -5.24 -9.46 -3.77
N GLN A 88 -5.08 -8.16 -4.04
CA GLN A 88 -5.69 -7.51 -5.19
C GLN A 88 -5.03 -7.97 -6.49
N ALA A 89 -3.69 -8.00 -6.54
CA ALA A 89 -2.94 -8.53 -7.67
C ALA A 89 -3.37 -9.96 -8.02
N MET A 90 -3.50 -10.83 -7.02
CA MET A 90 -3.95 -12.22 -7.23
C MET A 90 -5.39 -12.30 -7.73
N LYS A 91 -6.30 -11.48 -7.18
CA LYS A 91 -7.68 -11.41 -7.67
C LYS A 91 -7.76 -10.93 -9.11
N ILE A 92 -6.92 -9.98 -9.53
CA ILE A 92 -6.84 -9.53 -10.94
C ILE A 92 -6.40 -10.69 -11.84
N ALA A 93 -5.36 -11.44 -11.45
CA ALA A 93 -4.88 -12.58 -12.24
C ALA A 93 -5.99 -13.65 -12.44
N ILE A 94 -6.78 -13.92 -11.40
CA ILE A 94 -7.90 -14.87 -11.47
C ILE A 94 -9.04 -14.33 -12.33
N VAL A 95 -9.55 -13.14 -11.99
CA VAL A 95 -10.79 -12.60 -12.56
C VAL A 95 -10.57 -12.06 -13.97
N ALA A 96 -9.53 -11.25 -14.15
CA ALA A 96 -9.22 -10.63 -15.43
C ALA A 96 -8.28 -11.50 -16.28
N GLY A 97 -7.27 -12.12 -15.69
CA GLY A 97 -6.33 -13.01 -16.41
C GLY A 97 -6.85 -14.43 -16.65
N GLY A 98 -7.96 -14.81 -16.01
CA GLY A 98 -8.53 -16.16 -16.13
C GLY A 98 -7.63 -17.25 -15.57
N PHE A 99 -6.82 -16.95 -14.56
CA PHE A 99 -6.02 -17.94 -13.83
C PHE A 99 -6.92 -18.76 -12.91
N ARG A 100 -6.65 -20.07 -12.81
CA ARG A 100 -7.20 -20.89 -11.73
C ARG A 100 -6.55 -20.47 -10.41
N PRO A 101 -7.22 -20.68 -9.25
CA PRO A 101 -6.64 -20.34 -7.96
C PRO A 101 -5.24 -20.94 -7.72
N GLY A 102 -4.99 -22.17 -8.18
CA GLY A 102 -3.66 -22.81 -8.11
C GLY A 102 -2.62 -22.09 -8.98
N GLU A 103 -2.96 -21.74 -10.22
CA GLU A 103 -2.07 -21.00 -11.13
C GLU A 103 -1.75 -19.60 -10.59
N ALA A 104 -2.70 -18.95 -9.91
CA ALA A 104 -2.48 -17.64 -9.29
C ALA A 104 -1.51 -17.72 -8.10
N ASP A 105 -1.56 -18.79 -7.29
CA ASP A 105 -0.57 -19.00 -6.23
C ASP A 105 0.81 -19.39 -6.81
N GLU A 106 0.86 -20.16 -7.89
CA GLU A 106 2.10 -20.41 -8.63
C GLU A 106 2.72 -19.11 -9.16
N LEU A 107 1.90 -18.23 -9.75
CA LEU A 107 2.30 -16.87 -10.12
C LEU A 107 2.87 -16.13 -8.91
N ARG A 108 2.16 -16.10 -7.77
CA ARG A 108 2.63 -15.45 -6.54
C ARG A 108 4.00 -15.98 -6.08
N ARG A 109 4.22 -17.29 -6.13
CA ARG A 109 5.50 -17.91 -5.74
C ARG A 109 6.61 -17.60 -6.74
N ALA A 110 6.30 -17.66 -8.03
CA ALA A 110 7.22 -17.30 -9.10
C ALA A 110 7.65 -15.83 -8.97
N MET A 111 6.73 -14.96 -8.53
CA MET A 111 7.02 -13.55 -8.31
C MET A 111 8.16 -13.29 -7.31
N ALA A 112 8.22 -14.09 -6.24
CA ALA A 112 9.29 -13.98 -5.25
C ALA A 112 10.67 -14.42 -5.79
N THR A 113 10.72 -15.18 -6.88
CA THR A 113 11.95 -15.75 -7.45
C THR A 113 12.30 -15.20 -8.84
N PHE A 114 11.59 -14.16 -9.30
CA PHE A 114 11.65 -13.63 -10.66
C PHE A 114 13.05 -13.29 -11.15
N LYS A 115 13.89 -12.64 -10.33
CA LYS A 115 15.27 -12.30 -10.72
C LYS A 115 16.18 -13.52 -10.93
N ARG A 116 15.82 -14.69 -10.41
CA ARG A 116 16.68 -15.89 -10.45
C ARG A 116 16.30 -16.93 -11.49
N THR A 117 15.03 -16.97 -11.93
CA THR A 117 14.49 -18.15 -12.63
C THR A 117 14.04 -17.92 -14.06
N GLY A 118 13.92 -16.68 -14.53
CA GLY A 118 13.60 -16.39 -15.96
C GLY A 118 12.21 -16.84 -16.44
N THR A 119 11.34 -17.33 -15.55
CA THR A 119 10.00 -17.86 -15.86
C THR A 119 8.94 -16.78 -16.11
N ILE A 120 9.31 -15.50 -15.97
CA ILE A 120 8.39 -14.36 -16.02
C ILE A 120 7.70 -14.18 -17.37
N GLY A 121 8.38 -14.49 -18.48
CA GLY A 121 7.85 -14.33 -19.83
C GLY A 121 6.59 -15.15 -20.08
N ASN A 122 6.55 -16.39 -19.55
CA ASN A 122 5.42 -17.29 -19.71
C ASN A 122 4.17 -16.76 -18.99
N TYR A 123 4.35 -16.28 -17.75
CA TYR A 123 3.24 -15.70 -16.99
C TYR A 123 2.76 -14.37 -17.55
N ARG A 124 3.68 -13.54 -18.08
CA ARG A 124 3.34 -12.29 -18.77
C ARG A 124 2.41 -12.56 -19.95
N GLN A 125 2.83 -13.47 -20.83
CA GLN A 125 2.07 -13.83 -22.01
C GLN A 125 0.70 -14.42 -21.62
N ARG A 126 0.69 -15.38 -20.67
CA ARG A 126 -0.53 -16.02 -20.18
C ARG A 126 -1.54 -15.02 -19.59
N MET A 127 -1.07 -14.01 -18.86
CA MET A 127 -1.92 -12.97 -18.28
C MET A 127 -2.46 -12.02 -19.33
N ILE A 128 -1.61 -11.55 -20.24
CA ILE A 128 -2.04 -10.64 -21.32
C ILE A 128 -3.06 -11.33 -22.21
N ASP A 129 -2.79 -12.56 -22.66
CA ASP A 129 -3.73 -13.32 -23.51
C ASP A 129 -5.03 -13.63 -22.80
N GLY A 130 -4.96 -13.94 -21.51
CA GLY A 130 -6.15 -14.17 -20.68
C GLY A 130 -7.03 -12.93 -20.55
N MET A 131 -6.41 -11.76 -20.38
CA MET A 131 -7.11 -10.48 -20.28
C MET A 131 -7.65 -10.02 -21.65
N THR A 132 -6.85 -10.05 -22.70
CA THR A 132 -7.30 -9.65 -24.04
C THR A 132 -8.39 -10.56 -24.59
N GLY A 133 -8.29 -11.88 -24.37
CA GLY A 133 -9.34 -12.85 -24.71
C GLY A 133 -10.65 -12.64 -23.95
N ARG A 134 -10.61 -11.89 -22.83
CA ARG A 134 -11.80 -11.47 -22.08
C ARG A 134 -12.24 -10.05 -22.42
N GLY A 135 -11.64 -9.38 -23.39
CA GLY A 135 -12.04 -8.04 -23.84
C GLY A 135 -11.47 -6.89 -23.01
N TYR A 136 -10.32 -7.09 -22.35
CA TYR A 136 -9.53 -5.99 -21.80
C TYR A 136 -8.56 -5.46 -22.86
N GLU A 137 -8.29 -4.15 -22.86
CA GLU A 137 -7.26 -3.58 -23.74
C GLU A 137 -5.87 -4.14 -23.40
N LYS A 138 -5.07 -4.37 -24.44
CA LYS A 138 -3.71 -4.91 -24.28
C LYS A 138 -2.85 -4.02 -23.38
N ASP A 139 -2.89 -2.70 -23.58
CA ASP A 139 -2.11 -1.76 -22.79
C ASP A 139 -2.51 -1.79 -21.31
N PHE A 140 -3.79 -2.00 -21.02
CA PHE A 140 -4.26 -2.17 -19.64
C PHE A 140 -3.72 -3.48 -19.04
N ALA A 141 -3.79 -4.59 -19.78
CA ALA A 141 -3.25 -5.87 -19.34
C ALA A 141 -1.74 -5.81 -19.06
N GLU A 142 -0.98 -5.14 -19.92
CA GLU A 142 0.46 -4.95 -19.73
C GLU A 142 0.78 -4.11 -18.50
N ARG A 143 0.01 -3.03 -18.25
CA ARG A 143 0.15 -2.23 -17.02
C ARG A 143 -0.15 -3.06 -15.78
N CYS A 144 -1.22 -3.86 -15.79
CA CYS A 144 -1.54 -4.75 -14.68
C CYS A 144 -0.40 -5.74 -14.42
N PHE A 145 0.16 -6.37 -15.46
CA PHE A 145 1.28 -7.29 -15.27
C PHE A 145 2.52 -6.59 -14.71
N LYS A 146 2.88 -5.40 -15.22
CA LYS A 146 4.01 -4.61 -14.69
C LYS A 146 3.82 -4.25 -13.22
N GLN A 147 2.61 -3.94 -12.81
CA GLN A 147 2.28 -3.69 -11.40
C GLN A 147 2.48 -4.96 -10.57
N ILE A 148 1.95 -6.11 -11.04
CA ILE A 148 2.15 -7.42 -10.43
C ILE A 148 3.63 -7.77 -10.31
N GLU A 149 4.46 -7.53 -11.33
CA GLU A 149 5.90 -7.76 -11.27
C GLU A 149 6.56 -7.05 -10.08
N GLY A 150 6.18 -5.79 -9.81
CA GLY A 150 6.66 -5.03 -8.65
C GLY A 150 6.25 -5.61 -7.28
N PHE A 151 5.18 -6.42 -7.22
CA PHE A 151 4.74 -7.10 -5.99
C PHE A 151 5.61 -8.29 -5.60
N GLY A 152 6.39 -8.86 -6.52
CA GLY A 152 7.25 -10.01 -6.21
C GLY A 152 8.32 -9.71 -5.17
N GLU A 153 8.87 -8.49 -5.21
CA GLU A 153 9.94 -8.06 -4.31
C GLU A 153 9.39 -7.33 -3.07
N TYR A 154 8.22 -6.70 -3.18
CA TYR A 154 7.75 -5.71 -2.20
C TYR A 154 6.27 -5.79 -1.86
N GLY A 155 5.59 -6.81 -2.36
CA GLY A 155 4.17 -6.95 -2.16
C GLY A 155 3.82 -7.00 -0.68
N PHE A 156 2.75 -6.30 -0.33
CA PHE A 156 2.32 -6.19 1.05
C PHE A 156 0.92 -6.78 1.20
N PRO A 157 0.72 -7.76 2.10
CA PRO A 157 -0.60 -8.30 2.39
C PRO A 157 -1.52 -7.23 2.99
N GLU A 158 -2.73 -7.11 2.49
CA GLU A 158 -3.76 -6.19 3.02
C GLU A 158 -4.06 -6.50 4.50
N SER A 159 -4.12 -7.79 4.84
CA SER A 159 -4.33 -8.28 6.22
C SER A 159 -3.23 -7.84 7.20
N HIS A 160 -1.98 -7.85 6.74
CA HIS A 160 -0.84 -7.39 7.53
C HIS A 160 -0.86 -5.87 7.68
N ALA A 161 -1.14 -5.15 6.59
CA ALA A 161 -1.33 -3.70 6.61
C ALA A 161 -2.43 -3.28 7.60
N ALA A 162 -3.55 -3.99 7.61
CA ALA A 162 -4.67 -3.73 8.52
C ALA A 162 -4.28 -3.95 9.99
N SER A 163 -3.56 -5.04 10.27
CA SER A 163 -3.04 -5.30 11.63
C SER A 163 -2.10 -4.19 12.10
N PHE A 164 -1.23 -3.68 11.24
CA PHE A 164 -0.29 -2.60 11.59
C PHE A 164 -1.00 -1.25 11.71
N ALA A 165 -1.99 -0.98 10.86
CA ALA A 165 -2.80 0.23 10.92
C ALA A 165 -3.57 0.35 12.26
N LEU A 166 -3.92 -0.76 12.90
CA LEU A 166 -4.50 -0.75 14.24
C LEU A 166 -3.52 -0.18 15.28
N LEU A 167 -2.24 -0.57 15.21
CA LEU A 167 -1.19 -0.03 16.08
C LEU A 167 -0.92 1.44 15.77
N VAL A 168 -0.89 1.83 14.49
CA VAL A 168 -0.81 3.23 14.06
C VAL A 168 -1.93 4.03 14.71
N TYR A 169 -3.18 3.56 14.60
CA TYR A 169 -4.34 4.23 15.15
C TYR A 169 -4.25 4.35 16.68
N ALA A 170 -3.89 3.27 17.38
CA ALA A 170 -3.72 3.28 18.82
C ALA A 170 -2.63 4.27 19.27
N SER A 171 -1.45 4.26 18.64
CA SER A 171 -0.38 5.23 18.91
C SER A 171 -0.85 6.67 18.65
N CYS A 172 -1.57 6.91 17.55
CA CYS A 172 -2.12 8.22 17.25
C CYS A 172 -3.13 8.67 18.32
N TRP A 173 -3.96 7.77 18.81
CA TRP A 173 -4.96 8.05 19.83
C TRP A 173 -4.30 8.50 21.13
N PHE A 174 -3.30 7.75 21.62
CA PHE A 174 -2.54 8.15 22.80
C PHE A 174 -1.83 9.49 22.59
N LYS A 175 -1.12 9.68 21.47
CA LYS A 175 -0.47 10.96 21.17
C LYS A 175 -1.45 12.13 21.13
N THR A 176 -2.64 11.94 20.56
CA THR A 176 -3.64 13.02 20.40
C THR A 176 -4.27 13.40 21.74
N PHE A 177 -4.64 12.43 22.57
CA PHE A 177 -5.46 12.67 23.77
C PHE A 177 -4.66 12.69 25.08
N TYR A 178 -3.48 12.06 25.10
CA TYR A 178 -2.59 11.96 26.26
C TYR A 178 -1.12 12.14 25.84
N PRO A 179 -0.77 13.30 25.24
CA PRO A 179 0.57 13.52 24.66
C PRO A 179 1.70 13.43 25.70
N ASP A 180 1.44 13.81 26.95
CA ASP A 180 2.34 13.70 28.09
C ASP A 180 2.63 12.24 28.45
N VAL A 181 1.58 11.42 28.59
CA VAL A 181 1.69 9.98 28.85
C VAL A 181 2.38 9.28 27.67
N PHE A 182 2.04 9.64 26.44
CA PHE A 182 2.65 9.09 25.23
C PHE A 182 4.15 9.37 25.19
N CYS A 183 4.55 10.63 25.42
CA CYS A 183 5.97 11.02 25.45
C CYS A 183 6.73 10.27 26.56
N ALA A 184 6.19 10.25 27.79
CA ALA A 184 6.80 9.53 28.91
C ALA A 184 6.96 8.02 28.62
N ALA A 185 5.94 7.38 28.04
CA ALA A 185 5.98 5.98 27.68
C ALA A 185 7.04 5.65 26.61
N ILE A 186 7.17 6.50 25.58
CA ILE A 186 8.22 6.32 24.56
C ILE A 186 9.62 6.52 25.15
N LEU A 187 9.80 7.51 26.02
CA LEU A 187 11.09 7.73 26.70
C LEU A 187 11.49 6.52 27.57
N ASN A 188 10.54 5.94 28.29
CA ASN A 188 10.75 4.74 29.10
C ASN A 188 11.05 3.47 28.27
N SER A 189 10.67 3.47 26.99
CA SER A 189 10.84 2.33 26.09
C SER A 189 12.14 2.40 25.26
N GLN A 190 13.02 3.37 25.53
CA GLN A 190 14.27 3.51 24.78
C GLN A 190 15.23 2.34 25.04
N PRO A 191 15.99 1.90 24.01
CA PRO A 191 16.06 2.46 22.65
C PRO A 191 14.91 1.95 21.75
N MET A 192 14.04 2.86 21.28
CA MET A 192 12.89 2.55 20.41
C MET A 192 12.56 3.75 19.52
N GLY A 193 12.00 3.49 18.33
CA GLY A 193 11.51 4.52 17.41
C GLY A 193 12.62 5.16 16.58
N PHE A 194 12.24 6.12 15.73
CA PHE A 194 13.17 6.77 14.78
C PHE A 194 13.94 7.96 15.40
N TYR A 195 13.44 8.54 16.48
CA TYR A 195 13.89 9.82 17.01
C TYR A 195 14.55 9.68 18.37
N GLN A 196 15.58 10.49 18.61
CA GLN A 196 16.31 10.50 19.88
C GLN A 196 15.48 11.17 20.99
N PRO A 197 15.72 10.84 22.28
CA PRO A 197 14.98 11.40 23.41
C PRO A 197 14.82 12.93 23.38
N ALA A 198 15.88 13.66 23.03
CA ALA A 198 15.84 15.13 22.96
C ALA A 198 14.85 15.67 21.92
N GLN A 199 14.64 14.96 20.81
CA GLN A 199 13.69 15.34 19.78
C GLN A 199 12.24 15.07 20.24
N LEU A 200 12.02 13.95 20.91
CA LEU A 200 10.71 13.61 21.50
C LEU A 200 10.29 14.61 22.59
N VAL A 201 11.21 14.99 23.47
CA VAL A 201 10.96 16.02 24.50
C VAL A 201 10.67 17.38 23.86
N ARG A 202 11.32 17.72 22.75
CA ARG A 202 11.06 18.97 22.02
C ARG A 202 9.70 18.96 21.33
N ASP A 203 9.28 17.82 20.79
CA ASP A 203 7.97 17.64 20.16
C ASP A 203 6.81 17.79 21.16
N ALA A 204 7.02 17.37 22.41
CA ALA A 204 6.02 17.46 23.47
C ALA A 204 5.85 18.87 24.10
N ARG A 205 6.64 19.86 23.69
CA ARG A 205 6.56 21.26 24.19
C ARG A 205 5.67 22.12 23.30
#